data_AF-A0A1J3H9D3-F1
#
_entry.id   AF-A0A1J3H9D3-F1
#
_cell.length_a   1.000
_cell.length_b   1.000
_cell.length_c   1.000
_cell.angle_alpha   90.00
_cell.angle_beta   90.00
_cell.angle_gamma   90.00
#
_symmetry.space_group_name_H-M   'P 1'
#
loop_
_entity.id
_entity.type
_entity.pdbx_description
1 polymer ?
#
loop_
_entity_poly.entity_id
_entity_poly.type
_entity_poly.pdbx_seq_one_letter_code
_entity_poly.pdbx_strand_id
1 'polypeptide(L)'
;SICHLSYHLIEWSSKNKTTRHTQHLAFAVMASMPIKLLLLGFYVCLFGFASSSSSSSDLSEISLPSSSASPKVSLGFYYESLCPYCSSFLVNHLVKLFEDDLISIVDLHLSPWGNTKLRPDNVTVVCQHGAFECLLDTVEACAIDAWPKLSDHFPFIYCVESLVTEHKYDEWETCYEKLNLNSKPVTDCLSSGHGNKLELQYAAETSALQPPHKYVPWVVVDGQPLYEDYENFISYICKAYKGNKAPSACAKYTSGKTSHRVKVKRSSLVCRKGVSMWDWLEHIKTSFLSRIDITGLL
;
A
#
# COMPACT_ATOMS: atom_id res chain seq x y z
N SER A 1 -55.10 -2.93 39.65
CA SER A 1 -56.20 -3.88 39.85
C SER A 1 -56.30 -4.75 38.60
N ILE A 2 -55.63 -5.91 38.54
CA ILE A 2 -56.06 -7.28 38.93
C ILE A 2 -56.92 -7.99 37.84
N CYS A 3 -56.34 -9.06 37.27
CA CYS A 3 -56.88 -10.36 36.74
C CYS A 3 -57.97 -10.38 35.64
N HIS A 4 -58.09 -11.38 34.75
CA HIS A 4 -57.87 -12.85 34.75
C HIS A 4 -57.61 -13.35 33.29
N LEU A 5 -56.65 -14.25 32.99
CA LEU A 5 -56.78 -15.71 32.68
C LEU A 5 -58.02 -16.11 31.86
N SER A 6 -58.06 -17.08 30.94
CA SER A 6 -57.17 -18.10 30.34
C SER A 6 -58.07 -18.88 29.37
N TYR A 7 -57.60 -19.41 28.23
CA TYR A 7 -58.08 -20.70 27.69
C TYR A 7 -57.19 -21.21 26.52
N HIS A 8 -56.69 -22.45 26.69
CA HIS A 8 -56.18 -23.44 25.71
C HIS A 8 -54.96 -23.07 24.83
N LEU A 9 -53.78 -23.71 24.84
CA LEU A 9 -53.32 -25.07 25.19
C LEU A 9 -54.24 -26.20 24.72
N ILE A 10 -54.09 -26.58 23.44
CA ILE A 10 -53.99 -27.94 22.87
C ILE A 10 -53.77 -27.74 21.37
N GLU A 11 -52.51 -27.72 20.91
CA GLU A 11 -52.10 -28.13 19.55
C GLU A 11 -50.57 -28.14 19.37
N TRP A 12 -49.82 -28.28 20.47
CA TRP A 12 -48.38 -28.54 20.45
C TRP A 12 -48.13 -30.05 20.58
N SER A 13 -48.71 -30.82 19.67
CA SER A 13 -48.46 -32.27 19.56
C SER A 13 -48.75 -32.76 18.14
N SER A 14 -48.07 -32.19 17.13
CA SER A 14 -47.96 -32.82 15.81
C SER A 14 -46.86 -32.22 14.90
N LYS A 15 -45.75 -31.72 15.45
CA LYS A 15 -44.56 -31.35 14.64
C LYS A 15 -43.24 -31.66 15.36
N ASN A 16 -43.16 -32.83 16.00
CA ASN A 16 -41.94 -33.32 16.64
C ASN A 16 -41.60 -34.75 16.20
N LYS A 17 -41.37 -34.93 14.90
CA LYS A 17 -41.00 -36.21 14.30
C LYS A 17 -40.04 -36.08 13.11
N THR A 18 -39.06 -35.17 13.17
CA THR A 18 -38.02 -35.11 12.11
C THR A 18 -36.69 -34.47 12.50
N THR A 19 -36.26 -34.54 13.77
CA THR A 19 -34.92 -34.05 14.18
C THR A 19 -34.27 -34.93 15.25
N ARG A 20 -34.57 -36.24 15.25
CA ARG A 20 -33.95 -37.24 16.14
C ARG A 20 -33.06 -38.24 15.38
N HIS A 21 -32.39 -37.80 14.30
CA HIS A 21 -31.57 -38.67 13.46
C HIS A 21 -30.17 -38.17 13.03
N THR A 22 -29.68 -37.04 13.57
CA THR A 22 -28.33 -36.53 13.19
C THR A 22 -27.41 -36.17 14.36
N GLN A 23 -27.73 -36.59 15.58
CA GLN A 23 -26.84 -36.42 16.75
C GLN A 23 -26.31 -37.74 17.35
N HIS A 24 -26.49 -38.87 16.66
CA HIS A 24 -25.93 -40.17 17.06
C HIS A 24 -24.88 -40.76 16.09
N LEU A 25 -24.25 -39.91 15.27
CA LEU A 25 -23.18 -40.30 14.32
C LEU A 25 -21.80 -39.72 14.65
N ALA A 26 -21.61 -39.13 15.83
CA ALA A 26 -20.31 -38.65 16.31
C ALA A 26 -19.72 -39.46 17.49
N PHE A 27 -20.38 -40.55 17.92
CA PHE A 27 -19.92 -41.37 19.05
C PHE A 27 -19.69 -42.86 18.71
N ALA A 28 -19.58 -43.21 17.44
CA ALA A 28 -19.34 -44.58 17.01
C ALA A 28 -18.43 -44.71 15.78
N VAL A 29 -17.33 -43.94 15.72
CA VAL A 29 -16.17 -44.23 14.85
C VAL A 29 -14.86 -43.75 15.51
N MET A 30 -14.62 -44.17 16.76
CA MET A 30 -13.32 -44.06 17.44
C MET A 30 -12.97 -45.39 18.13
N ALA A 31 -13.19 -46.49 17.43
CA ALA A 31 -12.79 -47.82 17.86
C ALA A 31 -12.55 -48.69 16.62
N SER A 32 -11.39 -48.52 15.98
CA SER A 32 -10.70 -49.49 15.10
C SER A 32 -9.50 -48.82 14.42
N MET A 33 -8.43 -48.56 15.17
CA MET A 33 -7.09 -48.36 14.57
C MET A 33 -6.10 -49.27 15.29
N PRO A 34 -5.23 -50.01 14.58
CA PRO A 34 -4.39 -51.04 15.18
C PRO A 34 -3.31 -50.44 16.09
N ILE A 35 -3.23 -50.99 17.31
CA ILE A 35 -2.41 -50.58 18.48
C ILE A 35 -0.87 -50.72 18.26
N LYS A 36 -0.40 -50.95 17.03
CA LYS A 36 1.03 -51.18 16.74
C LYS A 36 1.86 -49.96 16.36
N LEU A 37 1.29 -48.74 16.34
CA LEU A 37 2.05 -47.53 15.98
C LEU A 37 2.23 -46.51 17.12
N LEU A 38 1.68 -46.77 18.30
CA LEU A 38 1.82 -45.88 19.48
C LEU A 38 2.94 -46.28 20.44
N LEU A 39 3.70 -47.35 20.15
CA LEU A 39 4.81 -47.82 20.97
C LEU A 39 6.21 -47.53 20.39
N LEU A 40 6.31 -46.88 19.22
CA LEU A 40 7.59 -46.44 18.65
C LEU A 40 7.95 -44.98 18.99
N GLY A 41 6.98 -44.17 19.42
CA GLY A 41 7.18 -42.76 19.78
C GLY A 41 7.64 -42.54 21.24
N PHE A 42 7.56 -43.56 22.09
CA PHE A 42 7.93 -43.44 23.51
C PHE A 42 9.38 -43.90 23.80
N TYR A 43 10.04 -44.56 22.84
CA TYR A 43 11.41 -45.06 23.00
C TYR A 43 12.50 -44.02 22.62
N VAL A 44 12.12 -42.91 21.97
CA VAL A 44 13.06 -41.82 21.60
C VAL A 44 13.13 -40.72 22.69
N CYS A 45 12.22 -40.71 23.67
CA CYS A 45 12.24 -39.75 24.77
C CYS A 45 13.01 -40.21 26.03
N LEU A 46 13.68 -41.38 26.01
CA LEU A 46 14.41 -41.90 27.19
C LEU A 46 15.91 -42.19 26.98
N PHE A 47 16.50 -41.85 25.83
CA PHE A 47 17.97 -41.94 25.62
C PHE A 47 18.52 -40.74 24.87
N GLY A 48 18.39 -39.55 25.45
CA GLY A 48 18.92 -38.30 24.89
C GLY A 48 19.68 -37.39 25.87
N PHE A 49 19.97 -37.85 27.09
CA PHE A 49 20.87 -37.13 28.01
C PHE A 49 22.09 -37.99 28.33
N ALA A 50 23.15 -37.80 27.55
CA ALA A 50 24.51 -38.05 27.99
C ALA A 50 25.33 -36.80 27.63
N SER A 51 25.68 -36.05 28.67
CA SER A 51 26.56 -34.89 28.62
C SER A 51 27.97 -35.29 28.18
N SER A 52 28.51 -34.57 27.20
CA SER A 52 29.96 -34.49 26.96
C SER A 52 30.30 -33.04 26.65
N SER A 53 30.92 -32.40 27.64
CA SER A 53 31.52 -31.07 27.57
C SER A 53 32.83 -31.12 26.79
N SER A 54 32.90 -30.42 25.67
CA SER A 54 34.16 -29.99 25.03
C SER A 54 33.92 -28.67 24.30
N SER A 55 34.41 -27.59 24.90
CA SER A 55 34.57 -26.26 24.32
C SER A 55 35.51 -26.27 23.12
N SER A 56 35.15 -25.60 22.03
CA SER A 56 36.03 -24.80 21.18
C SER A 56 35.18 -24.00 20.19
N SER A 57 35.42 -22.69 20.23
CA SER A 57 34.86 -21.61 19.43
C SER A 57 35.11 -21.78 17.94
N ASP A 58 34.05 -21.63 17.14
CA ASP A 58 34.10 -21.06 15.79
C ASP A 58 32.70 -20.52 15.45
N LEU A 59 32.38 -19.34 16.01
CA LEU A 59 31.36 -18.49 15.42
C LEU A 59 32.01 -17.81 14.23
N SER A 60 31.84 -18.41 13.05
CA SER A 60 31.97 -17.70 11.80
C SER A 60 30.94 -16.58 11.80
N GLU A 61 31.39 -15.39 12.18
CA GLU A 61 30.71 -14.13 11.97
C GLU A 61 30.39 -14.04 10.48
N ILE A 62 29.13 -14.35 10.13
CA ILE A 62 28.59 -13.97 8.83
C ILE A 62 28.52 -12.46 8.89
N SER A 63 29.57 -11.81 8.39
CA SER A 63 29.56 -10.40 8.04
C SER A 63 28.51 -10.22 6.95
N LEU A 64 27.26 -9.99 7.40
CA LEU A 64 26.27 -9.32 6.58
C LEU A 64 26.98 -8.10 6.01
N PRO A 65 26.99 -7.90 4.69
CA PRO A 65 27.53 -6.67 4.13
C PRO A 65 26.79 -5.54 4.84
N SER A 66 27.54 -4.77 5.62
CA SER A 66 27.07 -3.50 6.17
C SER A 66 26.71 -2.67 4.95
N SER A 67 25.44 -2.75 4.57
CA SER A 67 24.78 -1.78 3.74
C SER A 67 24.95 -0.46 4.49
N SER A 68 26.01 0.26 4.15
CA SER A 68 26.31 1.60 4.66
C SER A 68 25.26 2.63 4.23
N ALA A 69 24.24 2.21 3.47
CA ALA A 69 23.04 2.97 3.20
C ALA A 69 22.15 3.01 4.45
N SER A 70 21.92 4.21 4.95
CA SER A 70 20.92 4.44 5.99
C SER A 70 19.53 3.99 5.50
N PRO A 71 18.68 3.39 6.35
CA PRO A 71 17.34 3.01 5.97
C PRO A 71 16.54 4.21 5.44
N LYS A 72 15.83 4.00 4.32
CA LYS A 72 14.90 4.98 3.75
C LYS A 72 13.65 5.11 4.63
N VAL A 73 13.01 6.27 4.58
CA VAL A 73 11.72 6.51 5.22
C VAL A 73 10.61 5.98 4.32
N SER A 74 9.76 5.10 4.86
CA SER A 74 8.56 4.63 4.15
C SER A 74 7.54 5.76 4.02
N LEU A 75 7.01 5.93 2.81
CA LEU A 75 5.91 6.82 2.48
C LEU A 75 4.85 6.04 1.71
N GLY A 76 3.69 5.83 2.31
CA GLY A 76 2.50 5.28 1.65
C GLY A 76 1.55 6.38 1.21
N PHE A 77 1.12 6.34 -0.05
CA PHE A 77 0.08 7.19 -0.61
C PHE A 77 -1.06 6.32 -1.14
N TYR A 78 -2.19 6.34 -0.44
CA TYR A 78 -3.41 5.62 -0.79
C TYR A 78 -4.43 6.61 -1.34
N TYR A 79 -4.88 6.40 -2.58
CA TYR A 79 -5.57 7.40 -3.36
C TYR A 79 -6.55 6.79 -4.37
N GLU A 80 -7.33 7.65 -5.02
CA GLU A 80 -8.25 7.31 -6.11
C GLU A 80 -7.96 8.24 -7.29
N SER A 81 -7.93 7.70 -8.50
CA SER A 81 -7.50 8.41 -9.69
C SER A 81 -8.40 9.60 -10.07
N LEU A 82 -9.71 9.56 -9.75
CA LEU A 82 -10.65 10.66 -10.03
C LEU A 82 -11.00 11.51 -8.82
N CYS A 83 -10.33 11.30 -7.68
CA CYS A 83 -10.51 12.17 -6.51
C CYS A 83 -9.71 13.47 -6.70
N PRO A 84 -10.35 14.65 -6.74
CA PRO A 84 -9.65 15.91 -7.03
C PRO A 84 -8.54 16.26 -6.03
N TYR A 85 -8.71 15.86 -4.75
CA TYR A 85 -7.69 16.07 -3.73
C TYR A 85 -6.49 15.12 -3.91
N CYS A 86 -6.73 13.90 -4.39
CA CYS A 86 -5.68 12.92 -4.68
C CYS A 86 -4.84 13.37 -5.87
N SER A 87 -5.46 13.66 -7.01
CA SER A 87 -4.79 14.15 -8.21
C SER A 87 -4.00 15.43 -7.92
N SER A 88 -4.62 16.38 -7.23
CA SER A 88 -3.95 17.62 -6.83
C SER A 88 -2.76 17.37 -5.90
N PHE A 89 -2.89 16.46 -4.92
CA PHE A 89 -1.78 16.11 -4.04
C PHE A 89 -0.64 15.47 -4.84
N LEU A 90 -0.91 14.51 -5.73
CA LEU A 90 0.12 13.86 -6.53
C LEU A 90 0.86 14.88 -7.41
N VAL A 91 0.10 15.68 -8.16
CA VAL A 91 0.63 16.63 -9.15
C VAL A 91 1.32 17.83 -8.50
N ASN A 92 0.80 18.37 -7.39
CA ASN A 92 1.30 19.63 -6.80
C ASN A 92 2.16 19.44 -5.54
N HIS A 93 2.09 18.29 -4.87
CA HIS A 93 2.77 18.05 -3.60
C HIS A 93 3.72 16.86 -3.68
N LEU A 94 3.24 15.67 -4.05
CA LEU A 94 4.04 14.45 -4.07
C LEU A 94 5.21 14.54 -5.05
N VAL A 95 5.00 15.19 -6.21
CA VAL A 95 6.05 15.45 -7.21
C VAL A 95 7.31 16.12 -6.62
N LYS A 96 7.17 16.87 -5.52
CA LYS A 96 8.30 17.54 -4.85
C LYS A 96 9.29 16.57 -4.21
N LEU A 97 8.94 15.28 -4.08
CA LEU A 97 9.92 14.26 -3.70
C LEU A 97 11.09 14.17 -4.68
N PHE A 98 10.86 14.47 -5.95
CA PHE A 98 11.88 14.39 -6.99
C PHE A 98 12.73 15.67 -7.07
N GLU A 99 12.39 16.69 -6.28
CA GLU A 99 13.20 17.89 -6.10
C GLU A 99 14.23 17.70 -4.98
N ASP A 100 15.36 18.42 -5.05
CA ASP A 100 16.35 18.52 -3.97
C ASP A 100 16.84 17.17 -3.41
N ASP A 101 16.85 16.12 -4.23
CA ASP A 101 17.31 14.76 -3.91
C ASP A 101 16.52 14.06 -2.78
N LEU A 102 15.31 14.53 -2.46
CA LEU A 102 14.50 14.00 -1.35
C LEU A 102 14.11 12.52 -1.57
N ILE A 103 13.84 12.13 -2.82
CA ILE A 103 13.50 10.74 -3.18
C ILE A 103 14.62 9.74 -2.84
N SER A 104 15.86 10.19 -2.70
CA SER A 104 16.98 9.32 -2.33
C SER A 104 16.84 8.72 -0.92
N ILE A 105 16.07 9.37 -0.04
CA ILE A 105 15.83 8.93 1.34
C ILE A 105 14.42 8.39 1.57
N VAL A 106 13.60 8.29 0.52
CA VAL A 106 12.20 7.86 0.60
C VAL A 106 12.01 6.54 -0.13
N ASP A 107 11.23 5.66 0.49
CA ASP A 107 10.65 4.47 -0.12
C ASP A 107 9.16 4.74 -0.34
N LEU A 108 8.79 5.16 -1.55
CA LEU A 108 7.44 5.55 -1.92
C LEU A 108 6.64 4.34 -2.40
N HIS A 109 5.50 4.12 -1.78
CA HIS A 109 4.50 3.15 -2.16
C HIS A 109 3.20 3.87 -2.57
N LEU A 110 2.72 3.55 -3.77
CA LEU A 110 1.49 4.08 -4.37
C LEU A 110 0.43 2.99 -4.34
N SER A 111 -0.78 3.34 -3.89
CA SER A 111 -1.94 2.43 -3.86
C SER A 111 -3.17 3.11 -4.48
N PRO A 112 -3.42 2.89 -5.79
CA PRO A 112 -4.63 3.37 -6.47
C PRO A 112 -5.82 2.45 -6.13
N TRP A 113 -6.57 2.81 -5.09
CA TRP A 113 -7.79 2.11 -4.67
C TRP A 113 -8.67 3.00 -3.79
N GLY A 114 -8.08 3.56 -2.72
CA GLY A 114 -8.74 4.49 -1.82
C GLY A 114 -10.04 3.99 -1.20
N ASN A 115 -11.15 4.72 -1.39
CA ASN A 115 -12.47 4.37 -0.87
C ASN A 115 -13.27 3.46 -1.82
N THR A 116 -12.65 2.91 -2.86
CA THR A 116 -13.26 1.91 -3.71
C THR A 116 -13.72 0.71 -2.88
N LYS A 117 -14.88 0.15 -3.24
CA LYS A 117 -15.54 -0.91 -2.50
C LYS A 117 -15.73 -2.15 -3.36
N LEU A 118 -15.58 -3.31 -2.72
CA LEU A 118 -16.06 -4.56 -3.27
C LEU A 118 -17.54 -4.74 -2.93
N ARG A 119 -18.32 -5.22 -3.89
CA ARG A 119 -19.67 -5.72 -3.63
C ARG A 119 -19.60 -7.00 -2.77
N PRO A 120 -20.74 -7.48 -2.22
CA PRO A 120 -20.78 -8.72 -1.44
C PRO A 120 -20.29 -9.98 -2.16
N ASP A 121 -20.15 -9.94 -3.49
CA ASP A 121 -19.53 -11.03 -4.27
C ASP A 121 -18.00 -11.07 -4.15
N ASN A 122 -17.38 -10.08 -3.52
CA ASN A 122 -15.93 -9.88 -3.36
C ASN A 122 -15.16 -9.83 -4.70
N VAL A 123 -15.84 -9.54 -5.80
CA VAL A 123 -15.23 -9.48 -7.14
C VAL A 123 -15.60 -8.19 -7.85
N THR A 124 -16.83 -7.71 -7.70
CA THR A 124 -17.27 -6.50 -8.38
C THR A 124 -16.76 -5.26 -7.65
N VAL A 125 -15.87 -4.52 -8.31
CA VAL A 125 -15.31 -3.23 -7.87
C VAL A 125 -16.32 -2.10 -8.12
N VAL A 126 -16.47 -1.20 -7.14
CA VAL A 126 -17.36 -0.03 -7.20
C VAL A 126 -16.61 1.19 -6.67
N CYS A 127 -16.33 2.11 -7.57
CA CYS A 127 -15.61 3.36 -7.27
C CYS A 127 -16.60 4.54 -7.11
N GLN A 128 -16.21 5.57 -6.36
CA GLN A 128 -17.10 6.67 -5.94
C GLN A 128 -17.48 7.62 -7.08
N HIS A 129 -16.58 7.80 -8.03
CA HIS A 129 -16.63 8.68 -9.19
C HIS A 129 -16.96 7.92 -10.49
N GLY A 130 -17.36 6.64 -10.39
CA GLY A 130 -17.91 5.85 -11.49
C GLY A 130 -16.89 4.98 -12.23
N ALA A 131 -17.27 4.51 -13.41
CA ALA A 131 -16.51 3.47 -14.12
C ALA A 131 -15.13 3.95 -14.63
N PHE A 132 -14.97 5.25 -14.94
CA PHE A 132 -13.68 5.79 -15.37
C PHE A 132 -12.65 5.83 -14.24
N GLU A 133 -13.08 6.05 -13.00
CA GLU A 133 -12.19 5.92 -11.84
C GLU A 133 -11.68 4.49 -11.71
N CYS A 134 -12.58 3.49 -11.69
CA CYS A 134 -12.17 2.10 -11.61
C CYS A 134 -11.23 1.70 -12.76
N LEU A 135 -11.48 2.21 -13.98
CA LEU A 135 -10.58 2.00 -15.10
C LEU A 135 -9.19 2.58 -14.84
N LEU A 136 -9.13 3.83 -14.41
CA LEU A 136 -7.87 4.54 -14.21
C LEU A 136 -7.10 4.04 -12.98
N ASP A 137 -7.77 3.69 -11.88
CA ASP A 137 -7.16 2.98 -10.75
C ASP A 137 -6.48 1.68 -11.25
N THR A 138 -7.19 0.89 -12.07
CA THR A 138 -6.63 -0.34 -12.67
C THR A 138 -5.48 -0.05 -13.65
N VAL A 139 -5.57 1.02 -14.44
CA VAL A 139 -4.50 1.45 -15.37
C VAL A 139 -3.22 1.78 -14.59
N GLU A 140 -3.34 2.51 -13.49
CA GLU A 140 -2.22 2.91 -12.64
C GLU A 140 -1.65 1.71 -11.88
N ALA A 141 -2.50 0.83 -11.34
CA ALA A 141 -2.09 -0.46 -10.77
C ALA A 141 -1.29 -1.30 -11.78
N CYS A 142 -1.78 -1.42 -13.02
CA CYS A 142 -1.09 -2.11 -14.10
C CYS A 142 0.23 -1.44 -14.49
N ALA A 143 0.32 -0.10 -14.45
CA ALA A 143 1.56 0.62 -14.71
C ALA A 143 2.62 0.35 -13.64
N ILE A 144 2.23 0.30 -12.36
CA ILE A 144 3.11 -0.04 -11.24
C ILE A 144 3.66 -1.46 -11.40
N ASP A 145 2.79 -2.43 -11.73
CA ASP A 145 3.18 -3.83 -11.94
C ASP A 145 4.07 -4.02 -13.18
N ALA A 146 3.72 -3.38 -14.30
CA ALA A 146 4.46 -3.48 -15.55
C ALA A 146 5.84 -2.80 -15.49
N TRP A 147 5.98 -1.73 -14.71
CA TRP A 147 7.21 -0.96 -14.57
C TRP A 147 7.61 -0.79 -13.10
N PRO A 148 8.16 -1.83 -12.45
CA PRO A 148 8.36 -1.83 -10.99
C PRO A 148 9.32 -0.75 -10.46
N LYS A 149 10.15 -0.16 -11.33
CA LYS A 149 11.00 0.97 -10.93
C LYS A 149 10.16 2.24 -10.84
N LEU A 150 10.23 2.91 -9.71
CA LEU A 150 9.53 4.18 -9.48
C LEU A 150 9.81 5.24 -10.56
N SER A 151 11.05 5.30 -11.07
CA SER A 151 11.45 6.20 -12.16
C SER A 151 10.69 5.97 -13.46
N ASP A 152 10.09 4.79 -13.63
CA ASP A 152 9.49 4.36 -14.88
C ASP A 152 7.95 4.49 -14.81
N HIS A 153 7.31 4.06 -13.71
CA HIS A 153 5.84 4.18 -13.57
C HIS A 153 5.36 5.55 -13.08
N PHE A 154 6.08 6.23 -12.18
CA PHE A 154 5.62 7.50 -11.62
C PHE A 154 5.37 8.58 -12.68
N PRO A 155 6.23 8.75 -13.71
CA PRO A 155 5.94 9.70 -14.79
C PRO A 155 4.62 9.46 -15.51
N PHE A 156 4.27 8.19 -15.72
CA PHE A 156 3.02 7.82 -16.37
C PHE A 156 1.82 8.17 -15.48
N ILE A 157 1.86 7.79 -14.20
CA ILE A 157 0.82 8.13 -13.23
C ILE A 157 0.67 9.65 -13.09
N TYR A 158 1.79 10.39 -12.97
CA TYR A 158 1.77 11.85 -12.95
C TYR A 158 1.09 12.45 -14.19
N CYS A 159 1.35 11.90 -15.38
CA CYS A 159 0.70 12.34 -16.60
C CYS A 159 -0.81 12.09 -16.58
N VAL A 160 -1.24 10.90 -16.16
CA VAL A 160 -2.67 10.53 -16.04
C VAL A 160 -3.35 11.47 -15.05
N GLU A 161 -2.81 11.62 -13.85
CA GLU A 161 -3.36 12.50 -12.81
C GLU A 161 -3.34 13.98 -13.20
N SER A 162 -2.36 14.43 -14.00
CA SER A 162 -2.39 15.77 -14.58
C SER A 162 -3.60 15.96 -15.50
N LEU A 163 -3.91 14.98 -16.36
CA LEU A 163 -5.10 15.01 -17.20
C LEU A 163 -6.39 15.01 -16.38
N VAL A 164 -6.42 14.34 -15.22
CA VAL A 164 -7.54 14.40 -14.28
C VAL A 164 -7.72 15.83 -13.76
N THR A 165 -6.65 16.49 -13.31
CA THR A 165 -6.72 17.90 -12.88
C THR A 165 -7.14 18.86 -13.98
N GLU A 166 -6.87 18.52 -15.25
CA GLU A 166 -7.29 19.28 -16.42
C GLU A 166 -8.71 18.93 -16.92
N HIS A 167 -9.39 17.97 -16.29
CA HIS A 167 -10.67 17.42 -16.73
C HIS A 167 -10.63 16.79 -18.14
N LYS A 168 -9.51 16.14 -18.49
CA LYS A 168 -9.27 15.42 -19.76
C LYS A 168 -8.85 13.97 -19.51
N TYR A 169 -9.35 13.36 -18.44
CA TYR A 169 -8.95 12.03 -17.99
C TYR A 169 -9.28 10.92 -19.00
N ASP A 170 -10.19 11.16 -19.94
CA ASP A 170 -10.47 10.29 -21.08
C ASP A 170 -9.33 10.24 -22.10
N GLU A 171 -8.43 11.22 -22.10
CA GLU A 171 -7.23 11.26 -22.95
C GLU A 171 -6.01 10.57 -22.32
N TRP A 172 -6.18 9.74 -21.28
CA TRP A 172 -5.08 9.15 -20.51
C TRP A 172 -4.08 8.36 -21.37
N GLU A 173 -4.52 7.71 -22.45
CA GLU A 173 -3.63 6.97 -23.37
C GLU A 173 -2.59 7.86 -24.05
N THR A 174 -2.87 9.18 -24.18
CA THR A 174 -1.91 10.14 -24.73
C THR A 174 -0.61 10.21 -23.89
N CYS A 175 -0.64 9.74 -22.64
CA CYS A 175 0.54 9.63 -21.80
C CYS A 175 1.58 8.64 -22.32
N TYR A 176 1.18 7.59 -23.06
CA TYR A 176 2.15 6.70 -23.70
C TYR A 176 3.02 7.44 -24.72
N GLU A 177 2.38 8.20 -25.61
CA GLU A 177 3.06 8.97 -26.64
C GLU A 177 3.89 10.11 -26.05
N LYS A 178 3.31 10.88 -25.10
CA LYS A 178 4.00 11.97 -24.40
C LYS A 178 5.23 11.50 -23.65
N LEU A 179 5.29 10.25 -23.22
CA LEU A 179 6.41 9.72 -22.44
C LEU A 179 7.31 8.77 -23.24
N ASN A 180 6.96 8.50 -24.50
CA ASN A 180 7.59 7.49 -25.35
C ASN A 180 7.66 6.10 -24.66
N LEU A 181 6.54 5.70 -24.04
CA LEU A 181 6.38 4.43 -23.34
C LEU A 181 5.71 3.39 -24.26
N ASN A 182 6.14 2.13 -24.14
CA ASN A 182 5.45 1.02 -24.79
C ASN A 182 4.16 0.72 -24.02
N SER A 183 3.00 0.89 -24.66
CA SER A 183 1.69 0.65 -24.03
C SER A 183 1.39 -0.83 -23.77
N LYS A 184 2.02 -1.74 -24.53
CA LYS A 184 1.68 -3.16 -24.54
C LYS A 184 1.63 -3.81 -23.15
N PRO A 185 2.59 -3.63 -22.23
CA PRO A 185 2.54 -4.25 -20.92
C PRO A 185 1.30 -3.88 -20.10
N VAL A 186 0.91 -2.60 -20.12
CA VAL A 186 -0.27 -2.11 -19.40
C VAL A 186 -1.55 -2.60 -20.10
N THR A 187 -1.61 -2.54 -21.43
CA THR A 187 -2.75 -3.06 -22.20
C THR A 187 -2.94 -4.58 -22.01
N ASP A 188 -1.87 -5.35 -21.95
CA ASP A 188 -1.91 -6.79 -21.68
C ASP A 188 -2.41 -7.05 -20.24
N CYS A 189 -1.99 -6.25 -19.27
CA CYS A 189 -2.48 -6.33 -17.88
C CYS A 189 -4.00 -6.10 -17.79
N LEU A 190 -4.52 -5.07 -18.47
CA LEU A 190 -5.94 -4.74 -18.52
C LEU A 190 -6.77 -5.85 -19.21
N SER A 191 -6.28 -6.37 -20.34
CA SER A 191 -7.03 -7.32 -21.17
C SER A 191 -6.97 -8.78 -20.68
N SER A 192 -5.93 -9.15 -19.91
CA SER A 192 -5.76 -10.52 -19.39
C SER A 192 -6.55 -10.82 -18.11
N GLY A 193 -7.19 -9.81 -17.51
CA GLY A 193 -7.79 -9.90 -16.18
C GLY A 193 -6.77 -9.85 -15.04
N HIS A 194 -5.48 -9.60 -15.33
CA HIS A 194 -4.45 -9.36 -14.31
C HIS A 194 -4.72 -8.06 -13.54
N GLY A 195 -5.16 -6.99 -14.21
CA GLY A 195 -5.58 -5.75 -13.55
C GLY A 195 -6.61 -5.98 -12.44
N ASN A 196 -7.64 -6.80 -12.69
CA ASN A 196 -8.63 -7.14 -11.67
C ASN A 196 -8.02 -7.85 -10.44
N LYS A 197 -6.94 -8.63 -10.62
CA LYS A 197 -6.24 -9.28 -9.50
C LYS A 197 -5.44 -8.27 -8.70
N LEU A 198 -4.80 -7.30 -9.37
CA LEU A 198 -4.09 -6.20 -8.72
C LEU A 198 -5.07 -5.36 -7.90
N GLU A 199 -6.24 -5.02 -8.45
CA GLU A 199 -7.30 -4.31 -7.73
C GLU A 199 -7.71 -5.03 -6.44
N LEU A 200 -7.89 -6.36 -6.47
CA LEU A 200 -8.18 -7.14 -5.26
C LEU A 200 -7.02 -7.16 -4.25
N GLN A 201 -5.78 -7.06 -4.71
CA GLN A 201 -4.61 -6.94 -3.83
C GLN A 201 -4.58 -5.55 -3.17
N TYR A 202 -4.78 -4.48 -3.94
CA TYR A 202 -4.87 -3.11 -3.43
C TYR A 202 -6.05 -2.93 -2.46
N ALA A 203 -7.18 -3.60 -2.72
CA ALA A 203 -8.30 -3.66 -1.80
C ALA A 203 -7.92 -4.31 -0.44
N ALA A 204 -7.20 -5.43 -0.49
CA ALA A 204 -6.80 -6.16 0.69
C ALA A 204 -5.78 -5.37 1.53
N GLU A 205 -4.76 -4.77 0.91
CA GLU A 205 -3.78 -3.97 1.63
C GLU A 205 -4.39 -2.68 2.20
N THR A 206 -5.26 -2.01 1.45
CA THR A 206 -5.92 -0.77 1.92
C THR A 206 -6.86 -1.06 3.08
N SER A 207 -7.54 -2.20 3.06
CA SER A 207 -8.39 -2.68 4.17
C SER A 207 -7.57 -3.10 5.40
N ALA A 208 -6.31 -3.47 5.22
CA ALA A 208 -5.42 -3.87 6.30
C ALA A 208 -4.79 -2.69 7.05
N LEU A 209 -4.93 -1.46 6.55
CA LEU A 209 -4.40 -0.25 7.19
C LEU A 209 -4.82 -0.15 8.66
N GLN A 210 -3.85 0.19 9.52
CA GLN A 210 -4.05 0.41 10.94
C GLN A 210 -3.52 1.80 11.35
N PRO A 211 -4.40 2.73 11.79
CA PRO A 211 -5.86 2.63 11.76
C PRO A 211 -6.41 2.58 10.32
N PRO A 212 -7.64 2.08 10.12
CA PRO A 212 -8.30 2.18 8.81
C PRO A 212 -8.33 3.63 8.31
N HIS A 213 -8.10 3.82 7.02
CA HIS A 213 -8.22 5.14 6.39
C HIS A 213 -9.66 5.67 6.55
N LYS A 214 -9.80 6.99 6.67
CA LYS A 214 -11.10 7.66 6.89
C LYS A 214 -11.61 8.43 5.66
N TYR A 215 -10.69 8.72 4.74
CA TYR A 215 -10.87 9.48 3.52
C TYR A 215 -9.62 9.28 2.67
N VAL A 216 -9.65 9.79 1.44
CA VAL A 216 -8.47 9.97 0.60
C VAL A 216 -8.27 11.46 0.27
N PRO A 217 -7.04 11.92 0.01
CA PRO A 217 -5.79 11.16 0.07
C PRO A 217 -5.44 10.69 1.48
N TRP A 218 -4.94 9.46 1.61
CA TRP A 218 -4.45 8.93 2.88
C TRP A 218 -2.94 8.74 2.80
N VAL A 219 -2.21 9.58 3.54
CA VAL A 219 -0.74 9.61 3.52
C VAL A 219 -0.19 9.09 4.83
N VAL A 220 0.76 8.16 4.74
CA VAL A 220 1.40 7.50 5.88
C VAL A 220 2.92 7.66 5.76
N VAL A 221 3.56 8.23 6.78
CA VAL A 221 5.02 8.38 6.84
C VAL A 221 5.56 7.59 8.02
N ASP A 222 6.47 6.65 7.78
CA ASP A 222 7.07 5.78 8.81
C ASP A 222 6.00 5.12 9.72
N GLY A 223 4.91 4.63 9.10
CA GLY A 223 3.76 4.02 9.79
C GLY A 223 2.81 5.01 10.47
N GLN A 224 3.09 6.32 10.43
CA GLN A 224 2.22 7.36 11.00
C GLN A 224 1.29 7.94 9.93
N PRO A 225 -0.04 7.78 10.03
CA PRO A 225 -0.99 8.51 9.18
C PRO A 225 -0.97 10.00 9.54
N LEU A 226 -0.93 10.85 8.51
CA LEU A 226 -0.79 12.31 8.67
C LEU A 226 -2.12 13.06 8.85
N TYR A 227 -3.25 12.39 8.58
CA TYR A 227 -4.58 13.00 8.61
C TYR A 227 -4.63 14.29 7.79
N GLU A 228 -5.21 15.37 8.32
CA GLU A 228 -5.36 16.68 7.66
C GLU A 228 -4.01 17.38 7.37
N ASP A 229 -2.90 16.88 7.93
CA ASP A 229 -1.57 17.45 7.76
C ASP A 229 -0.79 16.78 6.60
N TYR A 230 -1.48 16.03 5.74
CA TYR A 230 -0.88 15.23 4.66
C TYR A 230 -0.03 16.05 3.68
N GLU A 231 -0.37 17.32 3.44
CA GLU A 231 0.43 18.21 2.58
C GLU A 231 1.82 18.53 3.15
N ASN A 232 2.00 18.39 4.48
CA ASN A 232 3.27 18.63 5.18
C ASN A 232 4.17 17.38 5.25
N PHE A 233 3.88 16.32 4.47
CA PHE A 233 4.60 15.04 4.49
C PHE A 233 6.13 15.15 4.40
N ILE A 234 6.69 16.12 3.67
CA ILE A 234 8.15 16.37 3.61
C ILE A 234 8.72 16.66 5.00
N SER A 235 8.02 17.43 5.84
CA SER A 235 8.46 17.69 7.21
C SER A 235 8.52 16.41 8.03
N TYR A 236 7.55 15.50 7.85
CA TYR A 236 7.52 14.22 8.55
C TYR A 236 8.64 13.30 8.06
N ILE A 237 8.88 13.23 6.75
CA ILE A 237 9.99 12.48 6.17
C ILE A 237 11.31 12.94 6.77
N CYS A 238 11.57 14.24 6.77
CA CYS A 238 12.80 14.80 7.28
C CYS A 238 12.99 14.59 8.78
N LYS A 239 11.91 14.51 9.57
CA LYS A 239 11.96 14.18 11.01
C LYS A 239 12.18 12.69 11.25
N ALA A 240 11.60 11.83 10.40
CA ALA A 240 11.69 10.37 10.52
C ALA A 240 13.03 9.81 10.01
N TYR A 241 13.71 10.52 9.10
CA TYR A 241 14.96 10.08 8.52
C TYR A 241 16.10 10.02 9.55
N LYS A 242 16.73 8.84 9.68
CA LYS A 242 17.78 8.56 10.67
C LYS A 242 19.19 8.52 10.07
N GLY A 243 19.35 8.84 8.78
CA GLY A 243 20.64 8.82 8.12
C GLY A 243 21.50 10.04 8.43
N ASN A 244 22.82 9.87 8.34
CA ASN A 244 23.80 10.90 8.76
C ASN A 244 23.82 12.15 7.86
N LYS A 245 23.36 12.03 6.62
CA LYS A 245 23.31 13.13 5.64
C LYS A 245 21.90 13.26 5.09
N ALA A 246 21.14 14.20 5.63
CA ALA A 246 19.82 14.53 5.12
C ALA A 246 19.93 15.42 3.86
N PRO A 247 19.01 15.29 2.88
CA PRO A 247 18.93 16.18 1.73
C PRO A 247 18.74 17.65 2.13
N SER A 248 19.12 18.58 1.25
CA SER A 248 18.99 20.02 1.50
C SER A 248 17.56 20.45 1.79
N ALA A 249 16.57 19.78 1.18
CA ALA A 249 15.14 19.96 1.46
C ALA A 249 14.81 19.85 2.96
N CYS A 250 15.55 19.04 3.71
CA CYS A 250 15.34 18.84 5.14
C CYS A 250 15.88 19.98 6.02
N ALA A 251 16.77 20.83 5.52
CA ALA A 251 17.39 21.90 6.32
C ALA A 251 16.36 22.89 6.92
N LYS A 252 15.22 23.09 6.25
CA LYS A 252 14.13 23.96 6.73
C LYS A 252 13.35 23.35 7.89
N TYR A 253 13.43 22.04 8.09
CA TYR A 253 12.64 21.29 9.06
C TYR A 253 13.45 20.79 10.28
N THR A 254 14.78 20.84 10.22
CA THR A 254 15.69 20.45 11.31
C THR A 254 15.89 21.54 12.38
N SER A 255 15.44 22.77 12.13
CA SER A 255 15.56 23.87 13.07
C SER A 255 14.43 23.83 14.11
N GLY A 256 14.69 23.23 15.27
CA GLY A 256 13.81 23.26 16.44
C GLY A 256 13.64 24.66 17.04
N LYS A 257 12.91 25.56 16.36
CA LYS A 257 12.37 26.79 16.95
C LYS A 257 10.85 26.73 16.93
N THR A 258 10.29 26.65 18.15
CA THR A 258 8.92 26.96 18.56
C THR A 258 8.05 27.62 17.49
N SER A 259 6.93 26.95 17.19
CA SER A 259 5.76 27.49 16.49
C SER A 259 5.61 28.99 16.69
N HIS A 260 5.99 29.76 15.68
CA HIS A 260 5.40 31.06 15.46
C HIS A 260 4.28 30.81 14.47
N ARG A 261 3.06 31.10 14.89
CA ARG A 261 1.86 31.19 14.06
C ARG A 261 2.24 31.98 12.80
N VAL A 262 2.49 31.28 11.70
CA VAL A 262 2.70 31.92 10.41
C VAL A 262 1.34 32.52 10.06
N LYS A 263 1.21 33.84 10.23
CA LYS A 263 0.12 34.57 9.60
C LYS A 263 0.31 34.38 8.09
N VAL A 264 -0.51 33.53 7.50
CA VAL A 264 -0.64 33.43 6.04
C VAL A 264 -1.11 34.80 5.56
N LYS A 265 -0.16 35.64 5.12
CA LYS A 265 -0.50 36.75 4.23
C LYS A 265 -0.97 36.10 2.95
N ARG A 266 -2.23 36.38 2.58
CA ARG A 266 -2.84 36.01 1.32
C ARG A 266 -1.96 36.56 0.19
N SER A 267 -1.05 35.72 -0.30
CA SER A 267 -0.27 35.99 -1.49
C SER A 267 -1.25 35.92 -2.65
N SER A 268 -1.26 36.96 -3.48
CA SER A 268 -1.91 36.93 -4.78
C SER A 268 -1.55 35.64 -5.50
N LEU A 269 -2.56 34.97 -6.08
CA LEU A 269 -2.39 33.81 -6.94
C LEU A 269 -1.49 34.22 -8.11
N VAL A 270 -0.19 33.96 -7.98
CA VAL A 270 0.74 34.04 -9.11
C VAL A 270 0.76 32.63 -9.66
N CYS A 271 0.07 32.40 -10.77
CA CYS A 271 0.28 31.21 -11.59
C CYS A 271 1.74 31.21 -12.04
N ARG A 272 2.61 30.54 -11.29
CA ARG A 272 3.89 30.12 -11.86
C ARG A 272 3.55 29.09 -12.92
N LYS A 273 4.09 29.29 -14.13
CA LYS A 273 4.16 28.24 -15.14
C LYS A 273 4.70 27.00 -14.43
N GLY A 274 3.88 25.95 -14.34
CA GLY A 274 4.33 24.66 -13.83
C GLY A 274 5.56 24.22 -14.60
N VAL A 275 6.49 23.56 -13.91
CA VAL A 275 7.60 22.88 -14.57
C VAL A 275 6.98 21.93 -15.60
N SER A 276 7.37 22.06 -16.87
CA SER A 276 6.80 21.22 -17.90
C SER A 276 7.14 19.77 -17.58
N MET A 277 6.20 18.85 -17.80
CA MET A 277 6.40 17.41 -17.62
C MET A 277 7.68 16.93 -18.34
N TRP A 278 8.04 17.56 -19.46
CA TRP A 278 9.30 17.32 -20.17
C TRP A 278 10.55 17.81 -19.42
N ASP A 279 10.49 18.99 -18.81
CA ASP A 279 11.61 19.51 -18.00
C ASP A 279 11.83 18.64 -16.76
N TRP A 280 10.75 18.11 -16.18
CA TRP A 280 10.77 17.19 -15.06
C TRP A 280 11.27 15.80 -15.45
N LEU A 281 10.83 15.25 -16.59
CA LEU A 281 11.33 13.99 -17.14
C LEU A 281 12.82 14.04 -17.44
N GLU A 282 13.29 15.13 -18.03
CA GLU A 282 14.72 15.36 -18.26
C GLU A 282 15.48 15.52 -16.94
N HIS A 283 14.90 16.19 -15.94
CA HIS A 283 15.50 16.29 -14.61
C HIS A 283 15.59 14.93 -13.88
N ILE A 284 14.57 14.07 -14.00
CA ILE A 284 14.60 12.73 -13.43
C ILE A 284 15.57 11.83 -14.16
N LYS A 285 15.54 11.82 -15.50
CA LYS A 285 16.50 11.06 -16.30
C LYS A 285 17.93 11.48 -15.95
N THR A 286 18.22 12.78 -15.86
CA THR A 286 19.56 13.28 -15.51
C THR A 286 19.96 13.00 -14.06
N SER A 287 19.06 13.19 -13.09
CA SER A 287 19.29 12.87 -11.67
C SER A 287 19.57 11.37 -11.45
N PHE A 288 18.87 10.48 -12.16
CA PHE A 288 19.08 9.04 -12.06
C PHE A 288 20.32 8.56 -12.85
N LEU A 289 20.57 9.09 -14.06
CA LEU A 289 21.72 8.74 -14.88
C LEU A 289 23.05 9.21 -14.27
N SER A 290 23.08 10.38 -13.60
CA SER A 290 24.28 10.88 -12.90
C SER A 290 24.74 9.98 -11.74
N ARG A 291 23.89 9.06 -11.26
CA ARG A 291 24.24 8.07 -10.23
C ARG A 291 24.75 6.74 -10.79
N ILE A 292 24.51 6.43 -12.07
CA ILE A 292 25.08 5.23 -12.72
C ILE A 292 26.57 5.44 -13.04
N ASP A 293 26.97 6.67 -13.38
CA ASP A 293 28.36 6.99 -13.77
C ASP A 293 29.35 7.03 -12.59
N ILE A 294 28.85 7.12 -11.35
CA ILE A 294 29.70 7.16 -10.13
C ILE A 294 29.97 5.76 -9.56
N THR A 295 29.15 4.75 -9.87
CA THR A 295 29.35 3.37 -9.41
C THR A 295 30.05 2.47 -10.44
N GLY A 296 30.35 2.97 -11.63
CA GLY A 296 30.99 2.23 -12.73
C GLY A 296 32.49 2.48 -12.92
N LEU A 297 33.09 3.42 -12.18
CA LEU A 297 34.53 3.70 -12.18
C LEU A 297 35.00 3.94 -10.75
N LEU A 298 35.30 2.85 -10.03
CA LEU A 298 36.37 2.73 -9.02
C LEU A 298 36.45 1.27 -8.54
#